data_AF-D4VLC1-F1
#
_entry.id   AF-D4VLC1-F1
#
_cell.length_a   1.000
_cell.length_b   1.000
_cell.length_c   1.000
_cell.angle_alpha   90.00
_cell.angle_beta   90.00
_cell.angle_gamma   90.00
#
_symmetry.space_group_name_H-M   'P 1'
#
loop_
_entity.id
_entity.type
_entity.pdbx_description
1 polymer ?
#
loop_
_entity_poly.entity_id
_entity_poly.type
_entity_poly.pdbx_seq_one_letter_code
_entity_poly.pdbx_strand_id
1 'polypeptide(L)'
;MAKKTISRLSVLAVLIVFLAACSKTSEYTNVIPADASVVASINLKSLASKAGLDDKENEAAKQKVLEALKSGMNAATFQQLEKVMKNPGESGIDVESPFYVFSSSSFPYPTVVGKVNNEDNLHASLDVMAKEQICQPISEADGYSFTTMNGGLLAFNNSTVLIVNVSGTTQTKKAKEAITNLLKQTADNSIVKSGAFQKMEKQKSDINFLASMEAIPATYRNQISMGLPTEVKAEDITLVGGLNFEKGKIALKTENYTENEAVKALIKKQMESFGKANNTFVKYFPSSTLMFFNVGVKGEGLYNLLSENKEFRNTVSIAKADEVKELFGSFNGDISAGLINVTMNSAPTFMMYADVKNGNALETIYKNKQSLGLKRGEDIIQLGKDEYVYKTKGMNIFFGIKDKQMYATNDELLYKNVGKAADKSIKDAPYASDMKGKNIFVAINAEAILDLPVVKMVAGFGGQEVKTYIELANKVSYLSMSSEGEISEIDLCLKDKDVNALKQIVDFAKQFAGM
;
A
#
# COMPACT_ATOMS: atom_id res chain seq x y z
N MET A 1 -18.23 72.15 -6.38
CA MET A 1 -17.04 71.29 -6.19
C MET A 1 -17.44 69.80 -6.12
N ALA A 2 -18.27 69.32 -7.07
CA ALA A 2 -18.91 67.99 -6.99
C ALA A 2 -19.08 67.34 -8.39
N LYS A 3 -18.06 67.42 -9.24
CA LYS A 3 -18.06 66.78 -10.58
C LYS A 3 -16.78 66.03 -10.95
N LYS A 4 -15.80 65.91 -10.03
CA LYS A 4 -14.52 65.20 -10.29
C LYS A 4 -14.38 63.85 -9.55
N THR A 5 -15.31 63.49 -8.68
CA THR A 5 -15.22 62.27 -7.85
C THR A 5 -15.92 61.05 -8.45
N ILE A 6 -16.88 61.25 -9.37
CA ILE A 6 -17.65 60.14 -9.97
C ILE A 6 -16.88 59.47 -11.13
N SER A 7 -15.99 60.19 -11.81
CA SER A 7 -15.17 59.64 -12.91
C SER A 7 -13.98 58.80 -12.42
N ARG A 8 -13.45 59.05 -11.22
CA ARG A 8 -12.36 58.23 -10.67
C ARG A 8 -12.83 56.94 -10.02
N LEU A 9 -14.03 56.91 -9.42
CA LEU A 9 -14.60 55.66 -8.88
C LEU A 9 -15.05 54.71 -9.99
N SER A 10 -15.53 55.23 -11.12
CA SER A 10 -15.91 54.41 -12.28
C SER A 10 -14.70 53.86 -13.04
N VAL A 11 -13.59 54.61 -13.10
CA VAL A 11 -12.32 54.08 -13.64
C VAL A 11 -11.66 53.07 -12.68
N LEU A 12 -11.78 53.25 -11.36
CA LEU A 12 -11.32 52.25 -10.38
C LEU A 12 -12.18 50.98 -10.40
N ALA A 13 -13.50 51.10 -10.58
CA ALA A 13 -14.41 49.96 -10.72
C ALA A 13 -14.20 49.23 -12.05
N VAL A 14 -13.88 49.94 -13.14
CA VAL A 14 -13.51 49.31 -14.43
C VAL A 14 -12.11 48.70 -14.38
N LEU A 15 -11.17 49.25 -13.60
CA LEU A 15 -9.88 48.59 -13.31
C LEU A 15 -10.04 47.34 -12.43
N ILE A 16 -11.01 47.32 -11.50
CA ILE A 16 -11.34 46.12 -10.71
C ILE A 16 -12.06 45.06 -11.58
N VAL A 17 -12.86 45.48 -12.57
CA VAL A 17 -13.50 44.56 -13.54
C VAL A 17 -12.51 44.06 -14.61
N PHE A 18 -11.46 44.81 -14.94
CA PHE A 18 -10.35 44.33 -15.77
C PHE A 18 -9.24 43.59 -14.99
N LEU A 19 -9.21 43.67 -13.65
CA LEU A 19 -8.44 42.74 -12.80
C LEU A 19 -9.20 41.44 -12.50
N ALA A 20 -10.49 41.37 -12.81
CA ALA A 20 -11.27 40.15 -12.88
C ALA A 20 -11.30 39.51 -14.28
N ALA A 21 -10.54 40.06 -15.25
CA ALA A 21 -10.22 39.39 -16.50
C ALA A 21 -9.12 38.34 -16.23
N CYS A 22 -9.53 37.22 -15.63
CA CYS A 22 -8.85 35.93 -15.65
C CYS A 22 -7.32 35.97 -15.87
N SER A 23 -6.53 36.38 -14.88
CA SER A 23 -5.46 35.45 -14.49
C SER A 23 -6.19 34.33 -13.74
N LYS A 24 -6.84 33.42 -14.47
CA LYS A 24 -7.08 32.09 -13.90
C LYS A 24 -5.66 31.60 -13.65
N THR A 25 -5.12 31.84 -12.47
CA THR A 25 -3.96 31.10 -12.01
C THR A 25 -4.43 29.67 -12.11
N SER A 26 -3.96 28.98 -13.15
CA SER A 26 -4.28 27.58 -13.33
C SER A 26 -3.83 26.92 -12.04
N GLU A 27 -4.76 26.25 -11.35
CA GLU A 27 -4.40 25.42 -10.20
C GLU A 27 -3.23 24.55 -10.63
N TYR A 28 -2.16 24.54 -9.84
CA TYR A 28 -0.90 23.89 -10.24
C TYR A 28 -1.06 22.39 -10.52
N THR A 29 -2.14 21.78 -10.02
CA THR A 29 -2.55 20.40 -10.30
C THR A 29 -3.14 20.20 -11.70
N ASN A 30 -3.62 21.25 -12.36
CA ASN A 30 -4.14 21.18 -13.72
C ASN A 30 -3.09 20.68 -14.71
N VAL A 31 -1.79 20.80 -14.42
CA VAL A 31 -0.70 20.30 -15.28
C VAL A 31 -0.60 18.78 -15.32
N ILE A 32 -1.31 18.06 -14.45
CA ILE A 32 -1.35 16.60 -14.45
C ILE A 32 -2.34 16.14 -15.54
N PRO A 33 -1.89 15.41 -16.58
CA PRO A 33 -2.73 14.99 -17.70
C PRO A 33 -3.92 14.12 -17.29
N ALA A 34 -5.05 14.22 -18.01
CA ALA A 34 -6.22 13.39 -17.78
C ALA A 34 -5.97 11.86 -17.92
N ASP A 35 -4.95 11.46 -18.69
CA ASP A 35 -4.54 10.07 -18.87
C ASP A 35 -3.44 9.62 -17.89
N ALA A 36 -3.24 10.34 -16.78
CA ALA A 36 -2.31 9.92 -15.74
C ALA A 36 -2.73 8.55 -15.17
N SER A 37 -1.84 7.57 -15.33
CA SER A 37 -2.04 6.19 -14.88
C SER A 37 -1.67 5.99 -13.42
N VAL A 38 -0.77 6.83 -12.89
CA VAL A 38 -0.37 6.86 -11.49
C VAL A 38 -0.26 8.32 -11.07
N VAL A 39 -0.85 8.66 -9.93
CA VAL A 39 -0.66 9.95 -9.27
C VAL A 39 -0.48 9.70 -7.77
N ALA A 40 0.55 10.29 -7.17
CA ALA A 40 0.74 10.33 -5.73
C ALA A 40 0.79 11.79 -5.26
N SER A 41 0.09 12.11 -4.19
CA SER A 41 0.14 13.40 -3.49
C SER A 41 0.92 13.19 -2.18
N ILE A 42 1.95 13.99 -1.95
CA ILE A 42 2.92 13.85 -0.86
C ILE A 42 2.86 15.08 0.03
N ASN A 43 2.53 14.87 1.31
CA ASN A 43 2.54 15.93 2.32
C ASN A 43 3.92 16.01 2.98
N LEU A 44 4.84 16.78 2.38
CA LEU A 44 6.22 16.92 2.88
C LEU A 44 6.28 17.45 4.31
N LYS A 45 5.39 18.38 4.69
CA LYS A 45 5.33 18.91 6.05
C LYS A 45 5.00 17.83 7.07
N SER A 46 3.95 17.04 6.80
CA SER A 46 3.57 15.93 7.69
C SER A 46 4.71 14.94 7.82
N LEU A 47 5.34 14.55 6.71
CA LEU A 47 6.47 13.63 6.70
C LEU A 47 7.67 14.17 7.46
N ALA A 48 8.04 15.44 7.27
CA ALA A 48 9.14 16.09 7.98
C ALA A 48 8.92 16.08 9.49
N SER A 49 7.71 16.45 9.94
CA SER A 49 7.34 16.44 11.35
C SER A 49 7.35 15.02 11.93
N LYS A 50 6.76 14.04 11.23
CA LYS A 50 6.69 12.64 11.67
C LYS A 50 8.02 11.90 11.64
N ALA A 51 8.95 12.33 10.79
CA ALA A 51 10.35 11.90 10.79
C ALA A 51 11.13 12.45 12.00
N GLY A 52 10.53 13.35 12.78
CA GLY A 52 11.17 14.02 13.90
C GLY A 52 12.18 15.08 13.46
N LEU A 53 12.09 15.61 12.23
CA LEU A 53 13.08 16.59 11.78
C LEU A 53 13.14 17.78 12.73
N ASP A 54 12.02 18.26 13.26
CA ASP A 54 12.00 19.40 14.19
C ASP A 54 12.35 19.05 15.65
N ASP A 55 12.67 17.79 15.94
CA ASP A 55 13.01 17.35 17.30
C ASP A 55 14.38 17.90 17.73
N LYS A 56 14.48 18.38 18.98
CA LYS A 56 15.72 18.93 19.54
C LYS A 56 16.91 17.97 19.47
N GLU A 57 16.66 16.68 19.62
CA GLU A 57 17.70 15.64 19.52
C GLU A 57 18.31 15.52 18.12
N ASN A 58 17.61 15.98 17.08
CA ASN A 58 18.09 15.96 15.71
C ASN A 58 18.87 17.22 15.32
N GLU A 59 18.96 18.23 16.19
CA GLU A 59 19.73 19.45 15.91
C GLU A 59 21.21 19.16 15.65
N ALA A 60 21.84 18.27 16.43
CA ALA A 60 23.24 17.91 16.20
C ALA A 60 23.45 17.23 14.83
N ALA A 61 22.55 16.31 14.45
CA ALA A 61 22.60 15.65 13.15
C ALA A 61 22.36 16.64 12.00
N LYS A 62 21.40 17.56 12.15
CA LYS A 62 21.18 18.65 11.18
C LYS A 62 22.42 19.51 11.02
N GLN A 63 23.06 19.91 12.12
CA GLN A 63 24.28 20.71 12.06
C GLN A 63 25.40 19.95 11.36
N LYS A 64 25.58 18.66 11.64
CA LYS A 64 26.57 17.82 10.95
C LYS A 64 26.31 17.74 9.45
N VAL A 65 25.06 17.57 9.03
CA VAL A 65 24.67 17.58 7.60
C VAL A 65 24.92 18.96 6.99
N LEU A 66 24.55 20.04 7.69
CA LEU A 66 24.74 21.41 7.23
C LEU A 66 26.23 21.74 7.09
N GLU A 67 27.07 21.36 8.05
CA GLU A 67 28.53 21.50 8.00
C GLU A 67 29.14 20.69 6.85
N ALA A 68 28.67 19.47 6.62
CA ALA A 68 29.09 18.67 5.47
C ALA A 68 28.75 19.37 4.14
N LEU A 69 27.54 19.92 4.00
CA LEU A 69 27.13 20.68 2.81
C LEU A 69 27.96 21.97 2.65
N LYS A 70 28.29 22.66 3.74
CA LYS A 70 29.14 23.86 3.73
C LYS A 70 30.50 23.61 3.10
N SER A 71 31.10 22.46 3.37
CA SER A 71 32.45 22.13 2.89
C SER A 71 32.57 22.05 1.36
N GLY A 72 31.44 21.85 0.66
CA GLY A 72 31.37 21.75 -0.79
C GLY A 72 30.69 22.94 -1.50
N MET A 73 30.34 24.02 -0.80
CA MET A 73 29.55 25.13 -1.35
C MET A 73 30.22 26.49 -1.12
N ASN A 74 29.95 27.46 -2.00
CA ASN A 74 30.36 28.84 -1.77
C ASN A 74 29.52 29.50 -0.65
N ALA A 75 30.03 30.59 -0.07
CA ALA A 75 29.40 31.24 1.08
C ALA A 75 28.00 31.80 0.81
N ALA A 76 27.74 32.33 -0.39
CA ALA A 76 26.44 32.86 -0.76
C ALA A 76 25.41 31.73 -0.96
N THR A 77 25.83 30.61 -1.55
CA THR A 77 25.02 29.39 -1.68
C THR A 77 24.66 28.83 -0.33
N PHE A 78 25.64 28.74 0.57
CA PHE A 78 25.42 28.24 1.91
C PHE A 78 24.44 29.15 2.69
N GLN A 79 24.57 30.47 2.59
CA GLN A 79 23.62 31.40 3.21
C GLN A 79 22.19 31.26 2.66
N GLN A 80 22.03 31.08 1.34
CA GLN A 80 20.72 30.83 0.73
C GLN A 80 20.14 29.49 1.21
N LEU A 81 20.95 28.44 1.28
CA LEU A 81 20.55 27.14 1.81
C LEU A 81 20.09 27.25 3.27
N GLU A 82 20.85 27.94 4.14
CA GLU A 82 20.45 28.19 5.52
C GLU A 82 19.12 28.96 5.62
N LYS A 83 18.90 29.94 4.73
CA LYS A 83 17.66 30.71 4.66
C LYS A 83 16.48 29.81 4.31
N VAL A 84 16.62 28.96 3.30
CA VAL A 84 15.60 27.97 2.89
C VAL A 84 15.37 26.93 3.98
N MET A 85 16.40 26.44 4.67
CA MET A 85 16.22 25.47 5.76
C MET A 85 15.45 26.06 6.95
N LYS A 86 15.66 27.34 7.26
CA LYS A 86 14.92 28.04 8.32
C LYS A 86 13.51 28.45 7.89
N ASN A 87 13.34 28.82 6.63
CA ASN A 87 12.07 29.19 6.04
C ASN A 87 11.97 28.61 4.63
N PRO A 88 11.41 27.39 4.47
CA PRO A 88 11.35 26.70 3.18
C PRO A 88 10.68 27.49 2.06
N GLY A 89 9.75 28.39 2.38
CA GLY A 89 9.10 29.27 1.41
C GLY A 89 10.03 30.25 0.70
N GLU A 90 11.23 30.50 1.24
CA GLU A 90 12.27 31.34 0.61
C GLU A 90 12.87 30.69 -0.64
N SER A 91 12.60 29.40 -0.88
CA SER A 91 12.95 28.73 -2.12
C SER A 91 12.11 29.18 -3.32
N GLY A 92 11.00 29.89 -3.09
CA GLY A 92 9.99 30.18 -4.11
C GLY A 92 8.99 29.04 -4.36
N ILE A 93 9.16 27.90 -3.67
CA ILE A 93 8.26 26.75 -3.74
C ILE A 93 7.41 26.72 -2.46
N ASP A 94 6.10 26.50 -2.64
CA ASP A 94 5.16 26.27 -1.54
C ASP A 94 5.28 24.84 -1.03
N VAL A 95 6.06 24.64 0.04
CA VAL A 95 6.24 23.32 0.65
C VAL A 95 5.09 22.88 1.56
N GLU A 96 4.17 23.80 1.86
CA GLU A 96 2.99 23.55 2.70
C GLU A 96 1.89 22.87 1.88
N SER A 97 1.82 23.19 0.59
CA SER A 97 0.97 22.49 -0.37
C SER A 97 1.53 21.10 -0.71
N PRO A 98 0.68 20.10 -1.03
CA PRO A 98 1.14 18.79 -1.44
C PRO A 98 1.96 18.83 -2.74
N PHE A 99 2.97 17.98 -2.83
CA PHE A 99 3.66 17.71 -4.08
C PHE A 99 3.00 16.53 -4.78
N TYR A 100 2.85 16.60 -6.10
CA TYR A 100 2.30 15.50 -6.88
C TYR A 100 3.39 14.82 -7.67
N VAL A 101 3.35 13.49 -7.75
CA VAL A 101 4.18 12.70 -8.65
C VAL A 101 3.25 11.97 -9.59
N PHE A 102 3.49 12.05 -10.90
CA PHE A 102 2.64 11.35 -11.87
C PHE A 102 3.41 10.63 -12.97
N SER A 103 2.71 9.71 -13.62
CA SER A 103 3.12 9.07 -14.88
C SER A 103 1.91 8.95 -15.81
N SER A 104 2.03 9.42 -17.05
CA SER A 104 0.98 9.38 -18.07
C SER A 104 1.51 8.87 -19.41
N SER A 105 0.61 8.47 -20.31
CA SER A 105 0.99 8.02 -21.65
C SER A 105 1.27 9.19 -22.59
N SER A 106 0.52 10.30 -22.43
CA SER A 106 0.66 11.55 -23.17
C SER A 106 1.95 12.31 -22.83
N PHE A 107 2.47 12.11 -21.61
CA PHE A 107 3.73 12.67 -21.14
C PHE A 107 4.54 11.56 -20.44
N PRO A 108 5.28 10.73 -21.20
CA PRO A 108 5.91 9.49 -20.72
C PRO A 108 7.22 9.76 -19.97
N TYR A 109 7.21 10.75 -19.08
CA TYR A 109 8.31 11.13 -18.22
C TYR A 109 7.80 11.24 -16.78
N PRO A 110 8.32 10.44 -15.82
CA PRO A 110 7.99 10.61 -14.42
C PRO A 110 8.24 12.05 -13.98
N THR A 111 7.23 12.67 -13.39
CA THR A 111 7.23 14.11 -13.14
C THR A 111 6.76 14.42 -11.73
N VAL A 112 7.51 15.28 -11.04
CA VAL A 112 7.10 15.91 -9.79
C VAL A 112 6.51 17.28 -10.11
N VAL A 113 5.40 17.61 -9.48
CA VAL A 113 4.68 18.88 -9.58
C VAL A 113 4.65 19.51 -8.18
N GLY A 114 5.06 20.77 -8.10
CA GLY A 114 4.93 21.59 -6.90
C GLY A 114 4.28 22.93 -7.23
N LYS A 115 3.76 23.59 -6.21
CA LYS A 115 3.21 24.94 -6.32
C LYS A 115 4.31 25.97 -6.12
N VAL A 116 4.34 26.99 -6.96
CA VAL A 116 5.23 28.16 -6.81
C VAL A 116 4.48 29.20 -5.98
N ASN A 117 5.12 29.70 -4.92
CA ASN A 117 4.59 30.82 -4.12
C ASN A 117 5.21 32.16 -4.52
N ASN A 118 6.41 32.15 -5.08
CA ASN A 118 7.15 33.33 -5.50
C ASN A 118 8.17 32.97 -6.59
N GLU A 119 7.90 33.41 -7.81
CA GLU A 119 8.74 33.13 -8.98
C GLU A 119 10.13 33.77 -8.88
N ASP A 120 10.23 35.00 -8.37
CA ASP A 120 11.50 35.71 -8.21
C ASP A 120 12.44 34.98 -7.23
N ASN A 121 11.90 34.46 -6.12
CA ASN A 121 12.64 33.66 -5.15
C ASN A 121 13.11 32.33 -5.75
N LEU A 122 12.29 31.72 -6.63
CA LEU A 122 12.67 30.50 -7.33
C LEU A 122 13.78 30.78 -8.34
N HIS A 123 13.70 31.87 -9.10
CA HIS A 123 14.79 32.35 -9.96
C HIS A 123 16.09 32.55 -9.16
N ALA A 124 16.03 33.30 -8.05
CA ALA A 124 17.19 33.54 -7.20
C ALA A 124 17.80 32.23 -6.65
N SER A 125 16.95 31.28 -6.25
CA SER A 125 17.40 29.97 -5.75
C SER A 125 18.07 29.13 -6.83
N LEU A 126 17.53 29.12 -8.05
CA LEU A 126 18.12 28.39 -9.19
C LEU A 126 19.39 29.06 -9.72
N ASP A 127 19.49 30.39 -9.70
CA ASP A 127 20.72 31.11 -10.06
C ASP A 127 21.87 30.77 -9.12
N VAL A 128 21.57 30.59 -7.83
CA VAL A 128 22.54 30.10 -6.84
C VAL A 128 22.98 28.67 -7.19
N MET A 129 22.04 27.78 -7.53
CA MET A 129 22.37 26.41 -7.95
C MET A 129 23.19 26.36 -9.24
N ALA A 130 22.94 27.26 -10.19
CA ALA A 130 23.69 27.36 -11.44
C ALA A 130 25.14 27.79 -11.20
N LYS A 131 25.38 28.70 -10.25
CA LYS A 131 26.74 29.11 -9.83
C LYS A 131 27.54 27.96 -9.21
N GLU A 132 26.87 27.00 -8.58
CA GLU A 132 27.46 25.76 -8.07
C GLU A 132 27.53 24.63 -9.10
N GLN A 133 27.18 24.91 -10.37
CA GLN A 133 27.15 23.92 -11.45
C GLN A 133 26.20 22.72 -11.19
N ILE A 134 25.22 22.89 -10.30
CA ILE A 134 24.19 21.86 -10.01
C ILE A 134 23.20 21.78 -11.17
N CYS A 135 22.83 22.93 -11.74
CA CYS A 135 22.00 23.05 -12.92
C CYS A 135 22.63 24.03 -13.93
N GLN A 136 22.09 24.05 -15.14
CA GLN A 136 22.45 25.07 -16.13
C GLN A 136 21.83 26.43 -15.76
N PRO A 137 22.30 27.55 -16.36
CA PRO A 137 21.62 28.82 -16.24
C PRO A 137 20.16 28.73 -16.71
N ILE A 138 19.28 29.52 -16.09
CA ILE A 138 17.87 29.58 -16.45
C ILE A 138 17.74 30.08 -17.88
N SER A 139 16.82 29.47 -18.63
CA SER A 139 16.45 29.85 -19.99
C SER A 139 14.94 29.98 -20.09
N GLU A 140 14.46 30.76 -21.03
CA GLU A 140 13.04 30.97 -21.26
C GLU A 140 12.51 30.16 -22.44
N ALA A 141 11.26 29.73 -22.34
CA ALA A 141 10.46 29.14 -23.40
C ALA A 141 9.09 29.83 -23.45
N ASP A 142 8.23 29.41 -24.38
CA ASP A 142 6.89 30.00 -24.54
C ASP A 142 6.01 29.80 -23.28
N GLY A 143 5.99 30.82 -22.43
CA GLY A 143 5.16 30.91 -21.22
C GLY A 143 5.75 30.28 -19.96
N TYR A 144 7.04 29.90 -19.95
CA TYR A 144 7.70 29.33 -18.76
C TYR A 144 9.23 29.47 -18.79
N SER A 145 9.84 29.42 -17.61
CA SER A 145 11.28 29.36 -17.38
C SER A 145 11.74 27.92 -17.15
N PHE A 146 12.95 27.56 -17.56
CA PHE A 146 13.49 26.23 -17.34
C PHE A 146 15.00 26.19 -17.12
N THR A 147 15.46 25.12 -16.48
CA THR A 147 16.87 24.74 -16.41
C THR A 147 17.02 23.22 -16.52
N THR A 148 18.22 22.75 -16.85
CA THR A 148 18.55 21.32 -16.92
C THR A 148 19.59 20.97 -15.88
N MET A 149 19.44 19.80 -15.27
CA MET A 149 20.38 19.18 -14.35
C MET A 149 20.76 17.78 -14.86
N ASN A 150 21.74 17.13 -14.25
CA ASN A 150 22.14 15.79 -14.69
C ASN A 150 20.97 14.80 -14.56
N GLY A 151 20.41 14.35 -15.69
CA GLY A 151 19.25 13.45 -15.74
C GLY A 151 17.89 14.11 -15.47
N GLY A 152 17.78 15.46 -15.52
CA GLY A 152 16.53 16.15 -15.19
C GLY A 152 16.31 17.48 -15.91
N LEU A 153 15.04 17.82 -16.07
CA LEU A 153 14.55 19.11 -16.58
C LEU A 153 13.65 19.73 -15.51
N LEU A 154 13.97 20.93 -15.07
CA LEU A 154 13.11 21.72 -14.20
C LEU A 154 12.47 22.83 -15.04
N ALA A 155 11.14 22.91 -15.05
CA ALA A 155 10.37 23.94 -15.75
C ALA A 155 9.39 24.59 -14.78
N PHE A 156 9.19 25.90 -14.85
CA PHE A 156 8.34 26.61 -13.90
C PHE A 156 7.75 27.89 -14.48
N ASN A 157 6.65 28.34 -13.89
CA ASN A 157 6.05 29.65 -14.08
C ASN A 157 5.62 30.21 -12.71
N ASN A 158 4.84 31.29 -12.69
CA ASN A 158 4.37 31.93 -11.46
C ASN A 158 3.53 31.05 -10.51
N SER A 159 3.00 29.90 -10.96
CA SER A 159 2.11 29.05 -10.17
C SER A 159 2.61 27.62 -9.96
N THR A 160 3.43 27.11 -10.88
CA THR A 160 3.75 25.68 -10.98
C THR A 160 5.23 25.47 -11.24
N VAL A 161 5.81 24.48 -10.57
CA VAL A 161 7.13 23.92 -10.88
C VAL A 161 7.00 22.45 -11.22
N LEU A 162 7.68 22.03 -12.28
CA LEU A 162 7.76 20.67 -12.79
C LEU A 162 9.22 20.21 -12.71
N ILE A 163 9.46 19.05 -12.11
CA ILE A 163 10.75 18.35 -12.17
C ILE A 163 10.53 17.05 -12.95
N VAL A 164 11.08 17.01 -14.15
CA VAL A 164 10.86 15.96 -15.14
C VAL A 164 12.11 15.10 -15.28
N ASN A 165 11.97 13.80 -15.08
CA ASN A 165 13.06 12.85 -15.31
C ASN A 165 13.22 12.60 -16.82
N VAL A 166 14.34 13.04 -17.38
CA VAL A 166 14.66 12.90 -18.82
C VAL A 166 16.10 12.45 -18.99
N SER A 167 16.32 11.59 -19.99
CA SER A 167 17.66 11.10 -20.34
C SER A 167 18.08 11.57 -21.72
N GLY A 168 19.17 12.34 -21.76
CA GLY A 168 19.76 12.84 -23.00
C GLY A 168 18.99 13.99 -23.66
N THR A 169 19.66 14.67 -24.60
CA THR A 169 19.18 15.90 -25.23
C THR A 169 17.88 15.73 -26.01
N THR A 170 17.66 14.58 -26.65
CA THR A 170 16.45 14.29 -27.43
C THR A 170 15.20 14.25 -26.56
N GLN A 171 15.25 13.56 -25.41
CA GLN A 171 14.12 13.52 -24.49
C GLN A 171 13.86 14.90 -23.89
N THR A 172 14.91 15.61 -23.47
CA THR A 172 14.78 16.98 -22.96
C THR A 172 14.07 17.91 -23.96
N LYS A 173 14.42 17.84 -25.26
CA LYS A 173 13.75 18.66 -26.28
C LYS A 173 12.26 18.32 -26.41
N LYS A 174 11.91 17.04 -26.51
CA LYS A 174 10.51 16.58 -26.59
C LYS A 174 9.70 16.94 -25.34
N ALA A 175 10.31 16.79 -24.16
CA ALA A 175 9.69 17.16 -22.91
C ALA A 175 9.37 18.66 -22.87
N LYS A 176 10.31 19.54 -23.27
CA LYS A 176 10.08 20.99 -23.36
C LYS A 176 8.91 21.36 -24.28
N GLU A 177 8.82 20.72 -25.44
CA GLU A 177 7.71 20.93 -26.40
C GLU A 177 6.36 20.55 -25.78
N ALA A 178 6.31 19.45 -25.02
CA ALA A 178 5.07 18.98 -24.38
C ALA A 178 4.72 19.76 -23.09
N ILE A 179 5.70 20.26 -22.33
CA ILE A 179 5.48 21.06 -21.10
C ILE A 179 4.70 22.34 -21.40
N THR A 180 4.91 22.98 -22.57
CA THR A 180 4.10 24.13 -22.99
C THR A 180 2.62 23.82 -22.96
N ASN A 181 2.22 22.62 -23.40
CA ASN A 181 0.83 22.19 -23.40
C ASN A 181 0.33 21.92 -21.97
N LEU A 182 1.14 21.25 -21.15
CA LEU A 182 0.78 20.97 -19.75
C LEU A 182 0.55 22.24 -18.94
N LEU A 183 1.42 23.24 -19.07
CA LEU A 183 1.30 24.50 -18.34
C LEU A 183 0.13 25.37 -18.83
N LYS A 184 -0.31 25.19 -20.08
CA LYS A 184 -1.47 25.90 -20.66
C LYS A 184 -2.80 25.15 -20.46
N GLN A 185 -2.77 23.89 -20.03
CA GLN A 185 -3.99 23.11 -19.94
C GLN A 185 -4.89 23.55 -18.78
N THR A 186 -6.19 23.35 -18.97
CA THR A 186 -7.22 23.63 -17.97
C THR A 186 -7.69 22.35 -17.31
N ALA A 187 -8.54 22.47 -16.29
CA ALA A 187 -9.17 21.33 -15.63
C ALA A 187 -9.85 20.34 -16.61
N ASP A 188 -10.32 20.79 -17.77
CA ASP A 188 -11.00 19.94 -18.76
C ASP A 188 -10.09 18.86 -19.38
N ASN A 189 -8.78 19.11 -19.45
CA ASN A 189 -7.78 18.17 -19.98
C ASN A 189 -6.90 17.56 -18.89
N SER A 190 -7.29 17.73 -17.63
CA SER A 190 -6.51 17.33 -16.47
C SER A 190 -7.20 16.23 -15.67
N ILE A 191 -6.40 15.46 -14.93
CA ILE A 191 -6.87 14.41 -14.02
C ILE A 191 -7.79 14.96 -12.94
N VAL A 192 -7.78 16.26 -12.65
CA VAL A 192 -8.58 16.89 -11.58
C VAL A 192 -10.10 16.68 -11.75
N LYS A 193 -10.56 16.37 -12.96
CA LYS A 193 -11.96 16.01 -13.23
C LYS A 193 -12.28 14.54 -12.98
N SER A 194 -11.28 13.66 -12.90
CA SER A 194 -11.46 12.25 -12.59
C SER A 194 -12.06 12.08 -11.20
N GLY A 195 -13.11 11.27 -11.08
CA GLY A 195 -13.67 10.97 -9.77
C GLY A 195 -12.69 10.23 -8.85
N ALA A 196 -11.73 9.47 -9.42
CA ALA A 196 -10.68 8.81 -8.66
C ALA A 196 -9.74 9.83 -8.00
N PHE A 197 -9.31 10.85 -8.75
CA PHE A 197 -8.45 11.92 -8.24
C PHE A 197 -9.17 12.76 -7.18
N GLN A 198 -10.43 13.14 -7.42
CA GLN A 198 -11.24 13.86 -6.43
C GLN A 198 -11.45 13.05 -5.15
N LYS A 199 -11.51 11.72 -5.25
CA LYS A 199 -11.56 10.83 -4.08
C LYS A 199 -10.22 10.80 -3.36
N MET A 200 -9.11 10.66 -4.10
CA MET A 200 -7.74 10.72 -3.56
C MET A 200 -7.48 12.03 -2.81
N GLU A 201 -7.85 13.19 -3.37
CA GLU A 201 -7.60 14.50 -2.75
C GLU A 201 -8.37 14.73 -1.44
N LYS A 202 -9.51 14.06 -1.26
CA LYS A 202 -10.27 14.15 -0.01
C LYS A 202 -9.63 13.36 1.13
N GLN A 203 -8.70 12.45 0.82
CA GLN A 203 -7.99 11.68 1.84
C GLN A 203 -6.97 12.56 2.57
N LYS A 204 -6.83 12.33 3.87
CA LYS A 204 -5.93 13.10 4.75
C LYS A 204 -4.75 12.25 5.19
N SER A 205 -4.13 11.55 4.25
CA SER A 205 -2.96 10.72 4.54
C SER A 205 -1.66 11.49 4.35
N ASP A 206 -0.55 10.95 4.85
CA ASP A 206 0.79 11.51 4.60
C ASP A 206 1.16 11.43 3.11
N ILE A 207 0.74 10.33 2.47
CA ILE A 207 0.83 10.14 1.03
C ILE A 207 -0.52 9.59 0.56
N ASN A 208 -1.20 10.30 -0.34
CA ASN A 208 -2.37 9.77 -1.05
C ASN A 208 -1.94 9.32 -2.43
N PHE A 209 -2.60 8.33 -3.02
CA PHE A 209 -2.31 7.90 -4.37
C PHE A 209 -3.53 7.34 -5.10
N LEU A 210 -3.42 7.36 -6.42
CA LEU A 210 -4.22 6.56 -7.33
C LEU A 210 -3.29 5.85 -8.31
N ALA A 211 -3.67 4.64 -8.70
CA ALA A 211 -2.97 3.88 -9.74
C ALA A 211 -3.98 3.06 -10.54
N SER A 212 -3.93 3.14 -11.87
CA SER A 212 -4.66 2.19 -12.72
C SER A 212 -4.13 0.78 -12.44
N MET A 213 -5.01 -0.22 -12.45
CA MET A 213 -4.59 -1.60 -12.22
C MET A 213 -3.59 -2.07 -13.28
N GLU A 214 -3.60 -1.48 -14.47
CA GLU A 214 -2.62 -1.76 -15.53
C GLU A 214 -1.22 -1.24 -15.24
N ALA A 215 -1.10 -0.13 -14.50
CA ALA A 215 0.19 0.43 -14.10
C ALA A 215 0.88 -0.38 -12.99
N ILE A 216 0.14 -1.25 -12.29
CA ILE A 216 0.68 -2.11 -11.24
C ILE A 216 1.46 -3.27 -11.89
N PRO A 217 2.72 -3.56 -11.46
CA PRO A 217 3.50 -4.66 -11.99
C PRO A 217 2.73 -6.00 -11.93
N ALA A 218 2.84 -6.81 -12.98
CA ALA A 218 2.04 -8.02 -13.15
C ALA A 218 2.07 -8.97 -11.95
N THR A 219 3.23 -9.12 -11.30
CA THR A 219 3.40 -9.96 -10.09
C THR A 219 2.46 -9.55 -8.97
N TYR A 220 2.32 -8.25 -8.71
CA TYR A 220 1.43 -7.71 -7.67
C TYR A 220 -0.01 -7.64 -8.18
N ARG A 221 -0.19 -7.22 -9.43
CA ARG A 221 -1.51 -7.13 -10.07
C ARG A 221 -2.23 -8.47 -10.03
N ASN A 222 -1.56 -9.57 -10.39
CA ASN A 222 -2.16 -10.91 -10.37
C ASN A 222 -2.66 -11.28 -8.97
N GLN A 223 -1.96 -10.86 -7.91
CA GLN A 223 -2.39 -11.11 -6.53
C GLN A 223 -3.61 -10.30 -6.16
N ILE A 224 -3.66 -9.02 -6.53
CA ILE A 224 -4.81 -8.15 -6.30
C ILE A 224 -6.04 -8.66 -7.08
N SER A 225 -5.84 -9.05 -8.34
CA SER A 225 -6.91 -9.55 -9.22
C SER A 225 -7.51 -10.88 -8.78
N MET A 226 -6.82 -11.69 -7.95
CA MET A 226 -7.44 -12.90 -7.37
C MET A 226 -8.67 -12.59 -6.51
N GLY A 227 -8.73 -11.39 -5.94
CA GLY A 227 -9.87 -10.92 -5.15
C GLY A 227 -10.96 -10.22 -5.97
N LEU A 228 -10.82 -10.11 -7.29
CA LEU A 228 -11.77 -9.45 -8.18
C LEU A 228 -12.59 -10.46 -9.00
N PRO A 229 -13.76 -10.07 -9.55
CA PRO A 229 -14.55 -10.93 -10.43
C PRO A 229 -13.80 -11.15 -11.75
N THR A 230 -13.91 -12.33 -12.35
CA THR A 230 -13.12 -12.70 -13.54
C THR A 230 -13.44 -11.86 -14.79
N GLU A 231 -14.62 -11.26 -14.83
CA GLU A 231 -15.12 -10.39 -15.88
C GLU A 231 -14.56 -8.97 -15.79
N VAL A 232 -14.03 -8.58 -14.63
CA VAL A 232 -13.46 -7.25 -14.41
C VAL A 232 -12.08 -7.18 -15.03
N LYS A 233 -11.90 -6.23 -15.94
CA LYS A 233 -10.61 -5.98 -16.57
C LYS A 233 -9.79 -5.00 -15.73
N ALA A 234 -8.47 -5.06 -15.89
CA ALA A 234 -7.56 -4.13 -15.22
C ALA A 234 -7.81 -2.68 -15.65
N GLU A 235 -8.09 -2.42 -16.93
CA GLU A 235 -8.40 -1.07 -17.46
C GLU A 235 -9.60 -0.39 -16.77
N ASP A 236 -10.54 -1.18 -16.24
CA ASP A 236 -11.75 -0.67 -15.60
C ASP A 236 -11.56 -0.28 -14.13
N ILE A 237 -10.39 -0.59 -13.53
CA ILE A 237 -10.14 -0.41 -12.10
C ILE A 237 -8.98 0.56 -11.85
N THR A 238 -9.24 1.54 -10.99
CA THR A 238 -8.23 2.38 -10.37
C THR A 238 -8.16 2.06 -8.89
N LEU A 239 -6.99 1.73 -8.38
CA LEU A 239 -6.75 1.64 -6.94
C LEU A 239 -6.58 3.05 -6.40
N VAL A 240 -7.36 3.42 -5.37
CA VAL A 240 -7.20 4.69 -4.65
C VAL A 240 -6.83 4.39 -3.21
N GLY A 241 -5.86 5.09 -2.65
CA GLY A 241 -5.39 4.77 -1.31
C GLY A 241 -4.51 5.84 -0.66
N GLY A 242 -4.17 5.57 0.59
CA GLY A 242 -3.39 6.46 1.43
C GLY A 242 -2.46 5.70 2.36
N LEU A 243 -1.25 6.21 2.51
CA LEU A 243 -0.22 5.73 3.42
C LEU A 243 -0.06 6.72 4.58
N ASN A 244 -0.07 6.20 5.81
CA ASN A 244 0.15 6.97 7.02
C ASN A 244 1.25 6.37 7.90
N PHE A 245 2.05 7.25 8.46
CA PHE A 245 2.98 6.94 9.53
C PHE A 245 2.35 7.38 10.85
N GLU A 246 1.92 6.40 11.64
CA GLU A 246 1.33 6.57 12.97
C GLU A 246 2.34 6.14 14.04
N LYS A 247 1.98 6.32 15.32
CA LYS A 247 2.80 5.81 16.42
C LYS A 247 2.84 4.28 16.36
N GLY A 248 4.05 3.72 16.23
CA GLY A 248 4.30 2.30 16.10
C GLY A 248 3.63 1.59 14.92
N LYS A 249 3.12 2.30 13.91
CA LYS A 249 2.39 1.66 12.80
C LYS A 249 2.55 2.42 11.50
N ILE A 250 2.80 1.69 10.41
CA ILE A 250 2.69 2.20 9.04
C ILE A 250 1.41 1.59 8.46
N ALA A 251 0.44 2.43 8.15
CA ALA A 251 -0.88 2.00 7.71
C ALA A 251 -1.11 2.37 6.24
N LEU A 252 -1.36 1.37 5.41
CA LEU A 252 -1.77 1.53 4.02
C LEU A 252 -3.24 1.16 3.89
N LYS A 253 -4.06 2.13 3.47
CA LYS A 253 -5.49 1.90 3.18
C LYS A 253 -5.76 2.05 1.71
N THR A 254 -6.48 1.10 1.12
CA THR A 254 -6.78 1.10 -0.31
C THR A 254 -8.21 0.67 -0.57
N GLU A 255 -8.78 1.15 -1.66
CA GLU A 255 -10.09 0.76 -2.17
C GLU A 255 -10.06 0.72 -3.69
N ASN A 256 -10.85 -0.18 -4.28
CA ASN A 256 -11.06 -0.21 -5.72
C ASN A 256 -12.02 0.92 -6.12
N TYR A 257 -11.67 1.68 -7.14
CA TYR A 257 -12.47 2.73 -7.74
C TYR A 257 -12.73 2.43 -9.21
N THR A 258 -13.95 2.70 -9.67
CA THR A 258 -14.32 2.63 -11.07
C THR A 258 -15.49 3.59 -11.34
N GLU A 259 -15.60 4.12 -12.55
CA GLU A 259 -16.79 4.83 -13.01
C GLU A 259 -17.78 3.90 -13.74
N ASN A 260 -17.38 2.65 -14.01
CA ASN A 260 -18.20 1.68 -14.70
C ASN A 260 -19.21 1.02 -13.74
N GLU A 261 -20.49 1.38 -13.85
CA GLU A 261 -21.57 0.90 -12.98
C GLU A 261 -21.73 -0.63 -13.02
N ALA A 262 -21.48 -1.29 -14.16
CA ALA A 262 -21.53 -2.75 -14.25
C ALA A 262 -20.40 -3.39 -13.42
N VAL A 263 -19.20 -2.82 -13.47
CA VAL A 263 -18.05 -3.28 -12.68
C VAL A 263 -18.29 -3.06 -11.18
N LYS A 264 -18.88 -1.91 -10.79
CA LYS A 264 -19.28 -1.68 -9.38
C LYS A 264 -20.24 -2.77 -8.87
N ALA A 265 -21.24 -3.12 -9.67
CA ALA A 265 -22.20 -4.15 -9.31
C ALA A 265 -21.55 -5.54 -9.13
N LEU A 266 -20.59 -5.88 -10.00
CA LEU A 266 -19.84 -7.14 -9.91
C LEU A 266 -18.98 -7.20 -8.64
N ILE A 267 -18.22 -6.13 -8.33
CA ILE A 267 -17.40 -6.05 -7.12
C ILE A 267 -18.28 -6.18 -5.86
N LYS A 268 -19.40 -5.44 -5.81
CA LYS A 268 -20.33 -5.50 -4.68
C LYS A 268 -20.88 -6.91 -4.48
N LYS A 269 -21.31 -7.58 -5.55
CA LYS A 269 -21.81 -8.96 -5.50
C LYS A 269 -20.77 -9.94 -4.96
N GLN A 270 -19.51 -9.80 -5.38
CA GLN A 270 -18.41 -10.62 -4.86
C GLN A 270 -18.21 -10.39 -3.37
N MET A 271 -18.22 -9.14 -2.92
CA MET A 271 -18.06 -8.81 -1.50
C MET A 271 -19.19 -9.36 -0.61
N GLU A 272 -20.42 -9.43 -1.11
CA GLU A 272 -21.56 -10.01 -0.40
C GLU A 272 -21.41 -11.52 -0.12
N SER A 273 -20.47 -12.19 -0.80
CA SER A 273 -20.11 -13.60 -0.54
C SER A 273 -19.33 -13.79 0.75
N PHE A 274 -18.73 -12.72 1.29
CA PHE A 274 -18.05 -12.71 2.57
C PHE A 274 -19.01 -12.26 3.69
N GLY A 275 -18.81 -12.82 4.88
CA GLY A 275 -19.43 -12.40 6.13
C GLY A 275 -18.45 -11.58 6.97
N LYS A 276 -18.94 -10.98 8.07
CA LYS A 276 -18.03 -10.50 9.12
C LYS A 276 -17.48 -11.71 9.87
N ALA A 277 -16.19 -11.71 10.17
CA ALA A 277 -15.57 -12.74 10.98
C ALA A 277 -15.93 -12.53 12.47
N ASN A 278 -16.29 -13.62 13.15
CA ASN A 278 -16.67 -13.63 14.57
C ASN A 278 -15.46 -13.90 15.50
N ASN A 279 -14.32 -14.26 14.92
CA ASN A 279 -13.12 -14.71 15.61
C ASN A 279 -13.37 -15.97 16.47
N THR A 280 -14.19 -16.91 15.99
CA THR A 280 -14.64 -18.10 16.73
C THR A 280 -13.47 -18.96 17.23
N PHE A 281 -12.45 -19.14 16.40
CA PHE A 281 -11.40 -20.14 16.62
C PHE A 281 -10.14 -19.61 17.29
N VAL A 282 -10.02 -18.30 17.53
CA VAL A 282 -8.78 -17.66 18.01
C VAL A 282 -8.25 -18.26 19.32
N LYS A 283 -9.12 -18.85 20.15
CA LYS A 283 -8.75 -19.52 21.41
C LYS A 283 -8.00 -20.86 21.21
N TYR A 284 -8.12 -21.48 20.04
CA TYR A 284 -7.49 -22.78 19.74
C TYR A 284 -6.11 -22.65 19.10
N PHE A 285 -5.75 -21.45 18.64
CA PHE A 285 -4.45 -21.17 18.07
C PHE A 285 -3.53 -20.58 19.13
N PRO A 286 -2.28 -21.05 19.28
CA PRO A 286 -1.29 -20.43 20.14
C PRO A 286 -1.01 -18.98 19.75
N SER A 287 -0.71 -18.11 20.71
CA SER A 287 -0.23 -16.73 20.47
C SER A 287 1.02 -16.68 19.58
N SER A 288 1.84 -17.73 19.61
CA SER A 288 3.04 -17.91 18.79
C SER A 288 2.77 -18.41 17.36
N THR A 289 1.50 -18.43 16.91
CA THR A 289 1.15 -18.76 15.53
C THR A 289 1.88 -17.79 14.59
N LEU A 290 2.66 -18.33 13.65
CA LEU A 290 3.57 -17.58 12.77
C LEU A 290 2.82 -16.75 11.74
N MET A 291 1.80 -17.34 11.14
CA MET A 291 0.86 -16.66 10.25
C MET A 291 -0.55 -17.13 10.60
N PHE A 292 -1.46 -16.20 10.82
CA PHE A 292 -2.86 -16.48 11.09
C PHE A 292 -3.73 -15.86 10.01
N PHE A 293 -4.71 -16.63 9.55
CA PHE A 293 -5.72 -16.22 8.58
C PHE A 293 -7.08 -16.47 9.20
N ASN A 294 -7.97 -15.48 9.15
CA ASN A 294 -9.36 -15.62 9.55
C ASN A 294 -10.26 -14.94 8.52
N VAL A 295 -11.34 -15.61 8.14
CA VAL A 295 -12.32 -15.08 7.21
C VAL A 295 -13.73 -15.48 7.62
N GLY A 296 -14.66 -14.53 7.58
CA GLY A 296 -16.09 -14.81 7.67
C GLY A 296 -16.62 -15.16 6.28
N VAL A 297 -17.24 -16.33 6.14
CA VAL A 297 -17.71 -16.84 4.83
C VAL A 297 -19.18 -17.22 4.85
N LYS A 298 -19.81 -17.03 3.69
CA LYS A 298 -21.06 -17.72 3.32
C LYS A 298 -20.68 -18.81 2.33
N GLY A 299 -20.83 -20.08 2.72
CA GLY A 299 -20.27 -21.22 1.99
C GLY A 299 -20.63 -21.30 0.51
N GLU A 300 -21.89 -21.03 0.15
CA GLU A 300 -22.31 -20.99 -1.25
C GLU A 300 -21.64 -19.85 -2.04
N GLY A 301 -21.50 -18.67 -1.42
CA GLY A 301 -20.79 -17.54 -2.01
C GLY A 301 -19.32 -17.87 -2.23
N LEU A 302 -18.65 -18.47 -1.24
CA LEU A 302 -17.27 -18.91 -1.35
C LEU A 302 -17.08 -19.94 -2.48
N TYR A 303 -17.98 -20.93 -2.58
CA TYR A 303 -17.94 -21.91 -3.68
C TYR A 303 -18.06 -21.23 -5.04
N ASN A 304 -19.01 -20.31 -5.20
CA ASN A 304 -19.23 -19.62 -6.47
C ASN A 304 -17.95 -18.88 -6.91
N LEU A 305 -17.32 -18.14 -5.98
CA LEU A 305 -16.05 -17.46 -6.23
C LEU A 305 -14.93 -18.42 -6.65
N LEU A 306 -14.77 -19.54 -5.94
CA LEU A 306 -13.77 -20.54 -6.28
C LEU A 306 -14.08 -21.20 -7.64
N SER A 307 -15.34 -21.47 -7.93
CA SER A 307 -15.76 -22.11 -9.19
C SER A 307 -15.53 -21.22 -10.42
N GLU A 308 -15.50 -19.90 -10.24
CA GLU A 308 -15.15 -18.94 -11.28
C GLU A 308 -13.63 -18.85 -11.47
N ASN A 309 -12.85 -19.16 -10.43
CA ASN A 309 -11.38 -19.13 -10.49
C ASN A 309 -10.83 -20.20 -11.47
N LYS A 310 -9.92 -19.78 -12.36
CA LYS A 310 -9.34 -20.65 -13.40
C LYS A 310 -8.46 -21.77 -12.83
N GLU A 311 -7.62 -21.48 -11.83
CA GLU A 311 -6.77 -22.49 -11.20
C GLU A 311 -7.59 -23.53 -10.46
N PHE A 312 -8.64 -23.10 -9.77
CA PHE A 312 -9.56 -24.00 -9.10
C PHE A 312 -10.25 -24.93 -10.11
N ARG A 313 -10.79 -24.39 -11.21
CA ARG A 313 -11.39 -25.21 -12.29
C ARG A 313 -10.42 -26.18 -12.96
N ASN A 314 -9.15 -25.80 -13.06
CA ASN A 314 -8.11 -26.68 -13.61
C ASN A 314 -7.72 -27.79 -12.63
N THR A 315 -7.89 -27.56 -11.32
CA THR A 315 -7.50 -28.51 -10.26
C THR A 315 -8.65 -29.42 -9.85
N VAL A 316 -9.87 -28.88 -9.78
CA VAL A 316 -11.09 -29.59 -9.41
C VAL A 316 -11.80 -30.05 -10.68
N SER A 317 -11.75 -31.35 -10.95
CA SER A 317 -12.45 -31.94 -12.10
C SER A 317 -13.97 -31.75 -11.98
N ILE A 318 -14.66 -31.55 -13.11
CA ILE A 318 -16.13 -31.43 -13.19
C ILE A 318 -16.84 -32.59 -12.48
N ALA A 319 -16.29 -33.81 -12.58
CA ALA A 319 -16.83 -35.00 -11.93
C ALA A 319 -16.83 -34.95 -10.38
N LYS A 320 -16.20 -33.94 -9.77
CA LYS A 320 -16.12 -33.72 -8.32
C LYS A 320 -16.82 -32.43 -7.90
N ALA A 321 -17.48 -31.73 -8.83
CA ALA A 321 -18.03 -30.40 -8.59
C ALA A 321 -19.15 -30.43 -7.55
N ASP A 322 -19.99 -31.48 -7.54
CA ASP A 322 -21.12 -31.59 -6.61
C ASP A 322 -20.63 -31.86 -5.17
N GLU A 323 -19.68 -32.78 -4.96
CA GLU A 323 -19.12 -33.04 -3.63
C GLU A 323 -18.36 -31.83 -3.08
N VAL A 324 -17.61 -31.15 -3.95
CA VAL A 324 -16.89 -29.93 -3.59
C VAL A 324 -17.87 -28.80 -3.27
N LYS A 325 -18.94 -28.65 -4.05
CA LYS A 325 -20.01 -27.69 -3.77
C LYS A 325 -20.69 -27.97 -2.43
N GLU A 326 -20.97 -29.23 -2.12
CA GLU A 326 -21.57 -29.61 -0.83
C GLU A 326 -20.64 -29.27 0.34
N LEU A 327 -19.34 -29.57 0.21
CA LEU A 327 -18.33 -29.24 1.21
C LEU A 327 -18.25 -27.73 1.45
N PHE A 328 -18.01 -26.94 0.40
CA PHE A 328 -17.87 -25.49 0.55
C PHE A 328 -19.19 -24.84 0.96
N GLY A 329 -20.33 -25.30 0.44
CA GLY A 329 -21.67 -24.85 0.80
C GLY A 329 -22.06 -25.12 2.27
N SER A 330 -21.37 -26.07 2.92
CA SER A 330 -21.52 -26.35 4.34
C SER A 330 -20.93 -25.26 5.24
N PHE A 331 -19.96 -24.47 4.77
CA PHE A 331 -19.32 -23.43 5.58
C PHE A 331 -20.31 -22.29 5.88
N ASN A 332 -20.37 -21.87 7.14
CA ASN A 332 -21.25 -20.80 7.58
C ASN A 332 -20.75 -20.16 8.88
N GLY A 333 -19.92 -19.13 8.74
CA GLY A 333 -19.24 -18.51 9.87
C GLY A 333 -17.76 -18.35 9.56
N ASP A 334 -16.92 -18.63 10.55
CA ASP A 334 -15.49 -18.42 10.41
C ASP A 334 -14.81 -19.60 9.71
N ILE A 335 -13.78 -19.30 8.93
CA ILE A 335 -12.70 -20.22 8.58
C ILE A 335 -11.41 -19.59 9.09
N SER A 336 -10.70 -20.31 9.96
CA SER A 336 -9.41 -19.88 10.48
C SER A 336 -8.32 -20.89 10.11
N ALA A 337 -7.17 -20.39 9.67
CA ALA A 337 -5.98 -21.19 9.40
C ALA A 337 -4.76 -20.57 10.08
N GLY A 338 -3.85 -21.41 10.55
CA GLY A 338 -2.64 -20.99 11.23
C GLY A 338 -1.44 -21.80 10.76
N LEU A 339 -0.38 -21.11 10.37
CA LEU A 339 0.95 -21.68 10.24
C LEU A 339 1.59 -21.71 11.64
N ILE A 340 1.74 -22.91 12.20
CA ILE A 340 2.13 -23.09 13.60
C ILE A 340 3.65 -23.17 13.74
N ASN A 341 4.33 -23.87 12.84
CA ASN A 341 5.77 -24.07 12.92
C ASN A 341 6.39 -24.32 11.53
N VAL A 342 7.67 -23.96 11.39
CA VAL A 342 8.49 -24.23 10.20
C VAL A 342 9.81 -24.83 10.64
N THR A 343 10.22 -25.93 10.00
CA THR A 343 11.51 -26.59 10.22
C THR A 343 12.20 -26.86 8.90
N MET A 344 13.50 -27.15 8.90
CA MET A 344 14.28 -27.39 7.67
C MET A 344 13.94 -28.70 6.96
N ASN A 345 13.47 -29.72 7.70
CA ASN A 345 13.44 -31.10 7.21
C ASN A 345 12.04 -31.67 7.01
N SER A 346 11.00 -30.90 7.36
CA SER A 346 9.62 -31.35 7.35
C SER A 346 8.71 -30.31 6.72
N ALA A 347 7.56 -30.74 6.22
CA ALA A 347 6.52 -29.84 5.76
C ALA A 347 6.13 -28.85 6.90
N PRO A 348 5.81 -27.59 6.59
CA PRO A 348 5.34 -26.64 7.59
C PRO A 348 4.11 -27.16 8.34
N THR A 349 4.09 -27.00 9.66
CA THR A 349 2.98 -27.46 10.51
C THR A 349 1.84 -26.46 10.43
N PHE A 350 0.62 -26.91 10.12
CA PHE A 350 -0.55 -26.06 10.04
C PHE A 350 -1.72 -26.57 10.88
N MET A 351 -2.64 -25.67 11.23
CA MET A 351 -3.94 -25.99 11.81
C MET A 351 -5.02 -25.19 11.08
N MET A 352 -6.15 -25.83 10.80
CA MET A 352 -7.33 -25.18 10.23
C MET A 352 -8.57 -25.56 11.03
N TYR A 353 -9.49 -24.60 11.14
CA TYR A 353 -10.83 -24.79 11.69
C TYR A 353 -11.85 -24.07 10.81
N ALA A 354 -13.05 -24.63 10.72
CA ALA A 354 -14.17 -24.00 10.01
C ALA A 354 -15.51 -24.26 10.71
N ASP A 355 -16.36 -23.23 10.75
CA ASP A 355 -17.75 -23.36 11.15
C ASP A 355 -18.54 -24.02 10.02
N VAL A 356 -19.19 -25.15 10.31
CA VAL A 356 -19.97 -25.93 9.33
C VAL A 356 -21.42 -26.08 9.77
N LYS A 357 -22.35 -26.08 8.81
CA LYS A 357 -23.79 -26.32 9.04
C LYS A 357 -24.07 -27.73 9.55
N ASN A 358 -23.36 -28.72 9.01
CA ASN A 358 -23.45 -30.14 9.36
C ASN A 358 -22.18 -30.88 8.92
N GLY A 359 -22.04 -32.14 9.30
CA GLY A 359 -20.87 -32.96 8.96
C GLY A 359 -21.03 -33.95 7.81
N ASN A 360 -22.18 -33.94 7.14
CA ASN A 360 -22.51 -34.93 6.14
C ASN A 360 -21.54 -34.88 4.95
N ALA A 361 -21.05 -33.69 4.59
CA ALA A 361 -20.13 -33.52 3.47
C ALA A 361 -18.84 -34.35 3.60
N LEU A 362 -18.25 -34.46 4.80
CA LEU A 362 -17.04 -35.28 4.99
C LEU A 362 -17.34 -36.77 4.91
N GLU A 363 -18.47 -37.21 5.46
CA GLU A 363 -18.89 -38.60 5.38
C GLU A 363 -19.11 -39.02 3.92
N THR A 364 -19.75 -38.16 3.12
CA THR A 364 -19.95 -38.37 1.68
C THR A 364 -18.60 -38.46 0.95
N ILE A 365 -17.67 -37.54 1.21
CA ILE A 365 -16.32 -37.57 0.61
C ILE A 365 -15.61 -38.89 0.94
N TYR A 366 -15.69 -39.36 2.18
CA TYR A 366 -15.07 -40.62 2.58
C TYR A 366 -15.72 -41.84 1.93
N LYS A 367 -17.05 -41.93 1.91
CA LYS A 367 -17.79 -43.02 1.24
C LYS A 367 -17.46 -43.07 -0.25
N ASN A 368 -17.26 -41.91 -0.87
CA ASN A 368 -16.92 -41.78 -2.28
C ASN A 368 -15.40 -41.71 -2.53
N LYS A 369 -14.53 -42.07 -1.56
CA LYS A 369 -13.07 -41.87 -1.72
C LYS A 369 -12.45 -42.50 -2.97
N GLN A 370 -13.08 -43.53 -3.52
CA GLN A 370 -12.65 -44.17 -4.77
C GLN A 370 -12.80 -43.25 -6.00
N SER A 371 -13.77 -42.33 -6.01
CA SER A 371 -13.97 -41.35 -7.09
C SER A 371 -12.97 -40.19 -7.02
N LEU A 372 -12.24 -40.04 -5.91
CA LEU A 372 -11.29 -38.95 -5.71
C LEU A 372 -10.01 -39.11 -6.55
N GLY A 373 -9.78 -40.28 -7.17
CA GLY A 373 -8.62 -40.51 -8.02
C GLY A 373 -7.28 -40.47 -7.27
N LEU A 374 -7.27 -41.03 -6.05
CA LEU A 374 -6.07 -41.11 -5.20
C LEU A 374 -4.93 -41.83 -5.93
N LYS A 375 -3.72 -41.26 -5.88
CA LYS A 375 -2.54 -41.85 -6.52
C LYS A 375 -2.05 -43.07 -5.76
N ARG A 376 -1.20 -43.87 -6.39
CA ARG A 376 -0.57 -45.02 -5.76
C ARG A 376 0.24 -44.60 -4.51
N GLY A 377 -0.17 -45.07 -3.34
CA GLY A 377 0.42 -44.72 -2.05
C GLY A 377 -0.30 -43.59 -1.31
N GLU A 378 -1.45 -43.13 -1.84
CA GLU A 378 -2.38 -42.23 -1.17
C GLU A 378 -3.61 -43.04 -0.70
N ASP A 379 -4.12 -42.76 0.50
CA ASP A 379 -5.37 -43.33 1.00
C ASP A 379 -6.03 -42.39 2.01
N ILE A 380 -7.36 -42.48 2.14
CA ILE A 380 -8.10 -41.85 3.22
C ILE A 380 -8.56 -42.96 4.17
N ILE A 381 -8.09 -42.91 5.40
CA ILE A 381 -8.36 -43.93 6.42
C ILE A 381 -9.24 -43.30 7.50
N GLN A 382 -10.32 -43.98 7.85
CA GLN A 382 -11.15 -43.59 9.00
C GLN A 382 -10.44 -43.98 10.31
N LEU A 383 -10.25 -43.00 11.19
CA LEU A 383 -9.66 -43.18 12.52
C LEU A 383 -10.73 -43.34 13.60
N GLY A 384 -11.88 -42.70 13.40
CA GLY A 384 -13.02 -42.70 14.32
C GLY A 384 -14.29 -42.25 13.61
N LYS A 385 -15.37 -42.05 14.38
CA LYS A 385 -16.59 -41.44 13.84
C LYS A 385 -16.26 -39.99 13.45
N ASP A 386 -16.50 -39.63 12.19
CA ASP A 386 -16.25 -38.29 11.63
C ASP A 386 -14.76 -37.83 11.70
N GLU A 387 -13.83 -38.78 11.86
CA GLU A 387 -12.39 -38.52 11.96
C GLU A 387 -11.62 -39.36 10.94
N TYR A 388 -10.78 -38.70 10.14
CA TYR A 388 -10.09 -39.29 9.01
C TYR A 388 -8.63 -38.83 8.94
N VAL A 389 -7.80 -39.63 8.27
CA VAL A 389 -6.46 -39.24 7.87
C VAL A 389 -6.27 -39.49 6.39
N TYR A 390 -5.86 -38.44 5.67
CA TYR A 390 -5.35 -38.56 4.32
C TYR A 390 -3.84 -38.84 4.41
N LYS A 391 -3.43 -40.05 4.02
CA LYS A 391 -2.03 -40.46 4.02
C LYS A 391 -1.45 -40.28 2.63
N THR A 392 -0.24 -39.72 2.57
CA THR A 392 0.60 -39.68 1.39
C THR A 392 2.01 -40.19 1.75
N LYS A 393 2.90 -40.33 0.75
CA LYS A 393 4.30 -40.70 1.02
C LYS A 393 5.09 -39.66 1.83
N GLY A 394 4.68 -38.39 1.77
CA GLY A 394 5.46 -37.27 2.35
C GLY A 394 4.79 -36.57 3.54
N MET A 395 3.49 -36.80 3.77
CA MET A 395 2.73 -36.11 4.81
C MET A 395 1.41 -36.84 5.10
N ASN A 396 0.98 -36.79 6.36
CA ASN A 396 -0.38 -37.15 6.76
C ASN A 396 -1.17 -35.88 7.03
N ILE A 397 -2.44 -35.85 6.63
CA ILE A 397 -3.37 -34.78 6.98
C ILE A 397 -4.52 -35.39 7.76
N PHE A 398 -4.62 -35.08 9.04
CA PHE A 398 -5.73 -35.41 9.91
C PHE A 398 -6.84 -34.39 9.70
N PHE A 399 -8.07 -34.85 9.46
CA PHE A 399 -9.22 -33.98 9.26
C PHE A 399 -10.49 -34.65 9.74
N GLY A 400 -11.47 -33.86 10.12
CA GLY A 400 -12.72 -34.39 10.66
C GLY A 400 -13.62 -33.31 11.22
N ILE A 401 -14.64 -33.74 11.95
CA ILE A 401 -15.57 -32.86 12.64
C ILE A 401 -15.61 -33.19 14.12
N LYS A 402 -15.54 -32.14 14.93
CA LYS A 402 -15.70 -32.21 16.39
C LYS A 402 -16.54 -31.05 16.85
N ASP A 403 -17.58 -31.31 17.64
CA ASP A 403 -18.48 -30.28 18.17
C ASP A 403 -19.07 -29.33 17.10
N LYS A 404 -19.41 -29.88 15.91
CA LYS A 404 -19.88 -29.15 14.71
C LYS A 404 -18.85 -28.21 14.09
N GLN A 405 -17.58 -28.37 14.41
CA GLN A 405 -16.46 -27.63 13.84
C GLN A 405 -15.63 -28.58 13.00
N MET A 406 -15.39 -28.22 11.75
CA MET A 406 -14.44 -28.96 10.92
C MET A 406 -13.02 -28.56 11.32
N TYR A 407 -12.09 -29.50 11.24
CA TYR A 407 -10.67 -29.24 11.45
C TYR A 407 -9.80 -29.96 10.40
N ALA A 408 -8.60 -29.42 10.17
CA ALA A 408 -7.55 -30.11 9.41
C ALA A 408 -6.15 -29.72 9.91
N THR A 409 -5.24 -30.69 10.00
CA THR A 409 -3.84 -30.47 10.40
C THR A 409 -2.93 -31.58 9.90
N ASN A 410 -1.65 -31.30 9.68
CA ASN A 410 -0.65 -32.31 9.38
C ASN A 410 0.13 -32.82 10.60
N ASP A 411 -0.23 -32.37 11.81
CA ASP A 411 0.46 -32.73 13.04
C ASP A 411 -0.43 -33.57 13.96
N GLU A 412 0.11 -34.71 14.41
CA GLU A 412 -0.64 -35.67 15.22
C GLU A 412 -0.92 -35.15 16.64
N LEU A 413 -0.04 -34.31 17.21
CA LEU A 413 -0.24 -33.70 18.53
C LEU A 413 -1.34 -32.64 18.47
N LEU A 414 -1.37 -31.83 17.40
CA LEU A 414 -2.46 -30.88 17.15
C LEU A 414 -3.79 -31.61 16.96
N TYR A 415 -3.81 -32.68 16.16
CA TYR A 415 -5.00 -33.54 15.98
C TYR A 415 -5.54 -34.06 17.33
N LYS A 416 -4.68 -34.62 18.18
CA LYS A 416 -5.08 -35.14 19.51
C LYS A 416 -5.59 -34.04 20.47
N ASN A 417 -5.32 -32.77 20.17
CA ASN A 417 -5.72 -31.62 20.98
C ASN A 417 -6.78 -30.73 20.31
N VAL A 418 -7.38 -31.16 19.20
CA VAL A 418 -8.47 -30.43 18.54
C VAL A 418 -9.57 -30.06 19.54
N GLY A 419 -9.97 -28.78 19.50
CA GLY A 419 -11.01 -28.22 20.37
C GLY A 419 -10.55 -27.87 21.80
N LYS A 420 -9.29 -28.13 22.16
CA LYS A 420 -8.72 -27.64 23.43
C LYS A 420 -8.18 -26.22 23.23
N ALA A 421 -8.45 -25.35 24.19
CA ALA A 421 -7.90 -24.00 24.18
C ALA A 421 -6.37 -24.04 24.37
N ALA A 422 -5.65 -23.15 23.69
CA ALA A 422 -4.24 -22.93 23.94
C ALA A 422 -4.05 -22.13 25.24
N ASP A 423 -2.98 -22.41 25.99
CA ASP A 423 -2.69 -21.71 27.26
C ASP A 423 -2.53 -20.20 27.08
N LYS A 424 -1.77 -19.80 26.06
CA LYS A 424 -1.74 -18.42 25.53
C LYS A 424 -2.18 -18.49 24.08
N SER A 425 -3.31 -17.88 23.79
CA SER A 425 -3.97 -17.99 22.49
C SER A 425 -3.75 -16.75 21.63
N ILE A 426 -4.30 -16.73 20.42
CA ILE A 426 -4.30 -15.51 19.60
C ILE A 426 -4.99 -14.33 20.31
N LYS A 427 -5.87 -14.56 21.30
CA LYS A 427 -6.43 -13.46 22.11
C LYS A 427 -5.38 -12.64 22.86
N ASP A 428 -4.22 -13.25 23.11
CA ASP A 428 -3.09 -12.66 23.81
C ASP A 428 -2.02 -12.12 22.84
N ALA A 429 -2.23 -12.28 21.52
CA ALA A 429 -1.31 -11.81 20.50
C ALA A 429 -1.37 -10.27 20.35
N PRO A 430 -0.26 -9.63 19.92
CA PRO A 430 -0.19 -8.16 19.81
C PRO A 430 -1.18 -7.57 18.81
N TYR A 431 -1.67 -8.36 17.86
CA TYR A 431 -2.61 -7.99 16.80
C TYR A 431 -4.08 -8.33 17.11
N ALA A 432 -4.39 -8.84 18.30
CA ALA A 432 -5.69 -9.41 18.61
C ALA A 432 -6.85 -8.42 18.50
N SER A 433 -6.63 -7.16 18.86
CA SER A 433 -7.62 -6.08 18.76
C SER A 433 -8.01 -5.77 17.31
N ASP A 434 -7.08 -5.96 16.37
CA ASP A 434 -7.19 -5.46 15.00
C ASP A 434 -8.10 -6.36 14.14
N MET A 435 -8.35 -7.57 14.61
CA MET A 435 -9.27 -8.54 13.98
C MET A 435 -10.75 -8.14 14.09
N LYS A 436 -11.09 -7.23 15.00
CA LYS A 436 -12.49 -6.97 15.35
C LYS A 436 -13.21 -6.29 14.18
N GLY A 437 -14.32 -6.88 13.75
CA GLY A 437 -15.22 -6.30 12.75
C GLY A 437 -14.79 -6.51 11.29
N LYS A 438 -13.65 -7.16 11.05
CA LYS A 438 -13.11 -7.43 9.73
C LYS A 438 -13.83 -8.59 9.04
N ASN A 439 -13.91 -8.54 7.71
CA ASN A 439 -14.39 -9.64 6.88
C ASN A 439 -13.29 -10.70 6.70
N ILE A 440 -12.09 -10.22 6.39
CA ILE A 440 -10.86 -11.00 6.24
C ILE A 440 -9.81 -10.37 7.16
N PHE A 441 -9.04 -11.19 7.85
CA PHE A 441 -7.87 -10.76 8.61
C PHE A 441 -6.74 -11.76 8.44
N VAL A 442 -5.55 -11.25 8.16
CA VAL A 442 -4.30 -12.00 8.09
C VAL A 442 -3.30 -11.30 8.99
N ALA A 443 -2.55 -12.07 9.78
CA ALA A 443 -1.41 -11.56 10.53
C ALA A 443 -0.19 -12.44 10.29
N ILE A 444 0.97 -11.81 10.14
CA ILE A 444 2.29 -12.41 10.14
C ILE A 444 2.98 -11.96 11.43
N ASN A 445 3.19 -12.89 12.35
CA ASN A 445 3.77 -12.63 13.67
C ASN A 445 5.31 -12.61 13.57
N ALA A 446 5.87 -11.42 13.38
CA ALA A 446 7.31 -11.25 13.23
C ALA A 446 8.07 -11.70 14.48
N GLU A 447 7.52 -11.45 15.68
CA GLU A 447 8.11 -11.89 16.95
C GLU A 447 8.24 -13.41 17.01
N ALA A 448 7.16 -14.14 16.71
CA ALA A 448 7.18 -15.60 16.74
C ALA A 448 8.10 -16.19 15.65
N ILE A 449 8.16 -15.57 14.47
CA ILE A 449 9.06 -15.99 13.38
C ILE A 449 10.52 -15.83 13.80
N LEU A 450 10.90 -14.69 14.37
CA LEU A 450 12.27 -14.43 14.81
C LEU A 450 12.70 -15.37 15.95
N ASP A 451 11.74 -15.88 16.70
CA ASP A 451 12.00 -16.85 17.77
C ASP A 451 12.24 -18.29 17.29
N LEU A 452 11.95 -18.59 16.02
CA LEU A 452 12.14 -19.92 15.46
C LEU A 452 13.61 -20.36 15.51
N PRO A 453 13.90 -21.63 15.88
CA PRO A 453 15.26 -22.16 15.89
C PRO A 453 15.99 -22.03 14.56
N VAL A 454 15.29 -22.20 13.44
CA VAL A 454 15.85 -22.06 12.08
C VAL A 454 16.29 -20.62 11.78
N VAL A 455 15.54 -19.62 12.25
CA VAL A 455 15.90 -18.21 12.07
C VAL A 455 17.09 -17.84 12.95
N LYS A 456 17.12 -18.32 14.21
CA LYS A 456 18.26 -18.16 15.11
C LYS A 456 19.54 -18.80 14.55
N MET A 457 19.40 -19.96 13.90
CA MET A 457 20.51 -20.61 13.21
C MET A 457 21.03 -19.75 12.04
N VAL A 458 20.14 -19.27 11.16
CA VAL A 458 20.51 -18.39 10.04
C VAL A 458 21.19 -17.11 10.54
N ALA A 459 20.73 -16.52 11.64
CA ALA A 459 21.36 -15.36 12.29
C ALA A 459 22.82 -15.63 12.72
N GLY A 460 23.09 -16.84 13.23
CA GLY A 460 24.41 -17.24 13.69
C GLY A 460 25.43 -17.44 12.57
N PHE A 461 24.99 -17.89 11.39
CA PHE A 461 25.87 -18.24 10.27
C PHE A 461 25.83 -17.26 9.09
N GLY A 462 24.87 -16.36 9.03
CA GLY A 462 24.60 -15.50 7.85
C GLY A 462 25.49 -14.27 7.68
N GLY A 463 26.48 -14.05 8.55
CA GLY A 463 27.36 -12.88 8.48
C GLY A 463 26.67 -11.56 8.87
N GLN A 464 27.32 -10.43 8.56
CA GLN A 464 26.87 -9.11 9.03
C GLN A 464 25.57 -8.64 8.35
N GLU A 465 25.43 -8.90 7.06
CA GLU A 465 24.25 -8.49 6.28
C GLU A 465 22.96 -9.13 6.82
N VAL A 466 22.98 -10.44 7.09
CA VAL A 466 21.85 -11.15 7.70
C VAL A 466 21.53 -10.62 9.09
N LYS A 467 22.55 -10.32 9.91
CA LYS A 467 22.35 -9.70 11.23
C LYS A 467 21.62 -8.37 11.13
N THR A 468 22.01 -7.51 10.19
CA THR A 468 21.35 -6.23 9.95
C THR A 468 19.87 -6.40 9.55
N TYR A 469 19.55 -7.35 8.66
CA TYR A 469 18.15 -7.62 8.31
C TYR A 469 17.34 -8.15 9.50
N ILE A 470 17.93 -9.00 10.34
CA ILE A 470 17.28 -9.53 11.55
C ILE A 470 17.08 -8.42 12.58
N GLU A 471 18.03 -7.50 12.75
CA GLU A 471 17.88 -6.33 13.62
C GLU A 471 16.72 -5.44 13.17
N LEU A 472 16.57 -5.21 11.85
CA LEU A 472 15.44 -4.47 11.29
C LEU A 472 14.12 -5.21 11.54
N ALA A 473 14.07 -6.51 11.23
CA ALA A 473 12.89 -7.34 11.46
C ALA A 473 12.52 -7.38 12.95
N ASN A 474 13.51 -7.34 13.86
CA ASN A 474 13.29 -7.35 15.30
C ASN A 474 12.62 -6.07 15.83
N LYS A 475 12.58 -4.98 15.05
CA LYS A 475 11.77 -3.80 15.38
C LYS A 475 10.30 -3.97 15.03
N VAL A 476 9.95 -4.93 14.18
CA VAL A 476 8.58 -5.24 13.77
C VAL A 476 7.96 -6.19 14.79
N SER A 477 6.74 -5.89 15.21
CA SER A 477 5.92 -6.78 16.04
C SER A 477 5.12 -7.74 15.14
N TYR A 478 4.38 -7.21 14.18
CA TYR A 478 3.63 -7.98 13.20
C TYR A 478 3.32 -7.17 11.93
N LEU A 479 3.02 -7.88 10.85
CA LEU A 479 2.36 -7.34 9.66
C LEU A 479 0.93 -7.87 9.64
N SER A 480 -0.07 -7.04 9.36
CA SER A 480 -1.44 -7.48 9.14
C SER A 480 -1.98 -7.01 7.79
N MET A 481 -2.92 -7.79 7.26
CA MET A 481 -3.72 -7.45 6.09
C MET A 481 -5.17 -7.71 6.46
N SER A 482 -6.07 -6.77 6.21
CA SER A 482 -7.48 -6.94 6.54
C SER A 482 -8.39 -6.28 5.53
N SER A 483 -9.65 -6.71 5.52
CA SER A 483 -10.71 -6.01 4.76
C SER A 483 -11.92 -5.75 5.64
N GLU A 484 -12.53 -4.59 5.44
CA GLU A 484 -13.81 -4.20 6.01
C GLU A 484 -14.65 -3.54 4.92
N GLY A 485 -15.59 -4.30 4.36
CA GLY A 485 -16.29 -3.85 3.16
C GLY A 485 -15.31 -3.59 2.01
N GLU A 486 -15.40 -2.41 1.39
CA GLU A 486 -14.64 -2.05 0.18
C GLU A 486 -13.19 -1.64 0.48
N ILE A 487 -12.89 -1.43 1.76
CA ILE A 487 -11.59 -0.95 2.23
C ILE A 487 -10.72 -2.14 2.59
N SER A 488 -9.53 -2.17 2.00
CA SER A 488 -8.43 -3.07 2.38
C SER A 488 -7.38 -2.26 3.16
N GLU A 489 -6.87 -2.85 4.23
CA GLU A 489 -5.84 -2.24 5.08
C GLU A 489 -4.63 -3.19 5.18
N ILE A 490 -3.43 -2.64 5.05
CA ILE A 490 -2.16 -3.34 5.29
C ILE A 490 -1.39 -2.53 6.32
N ASP A 491 -1.12 -3.12 7.48
CA ASP A 491 -0.48 -2.44 8.60
C ASP A 491 0.83 -3.14 8.97
N LEU A 492 1.94 -2.41 8.94
CA LEU A 492 3.21 -2.83 9.53
C LEU A 492 3.31 -2.23 10.94
N CYS A 493 3.17 -3.06 11.96
CA CYS A 493 3.20 -2.65 13.36
C CYS A 493 4.58 -2.89 13.98
N LEU A 494 5.16 -1.84 14.56
CA LEU A 494 6.44 -1.84 15.24
C LEU A 494 6.28 -2.12 16.74
N LYS A 495 7.34 -2.60 17.38
CA LYS A 495 7.34 -2.92 18.82
C LYS A 495 7.22 -1.69 19.71
N ASP A 496 7.89 -0.60 19.34
CA ASP A 496 7.73 0.69 20.02
C ASP A 496 6.46 1.35 19.50
N LYS A 497 5.43 1.41 20.37
CA LYS A 497 4.11 1.95 20.06
C LYS A 497 3.98 3.43 20.40
N ASP A 498 4.98 4.03 21.02
CA ASP A 498 4.91 5.40 21.52
C ASP A 498 5.56 6.40 20.56
N VAL A 499 6.52 5.93 19.76
CA VAL A 499 7.23 6.73 18.75
C VAL A 499 6.60 6.57 17.37
N ASN A 500 6.54 7.66 16.59
CA ASN A 500 6.07 7.61 15.20
C ASN A 500 6.91 6.63 14.36
N ALA A 501 6.27 5.80 13.53
CA ALA A 501 6.96 4.79 12.73
C ALA A 501 7.99 5.39 11.76
N LEU A 502 7.73 6.56 11.17
CA LEU A 502 8.68 7.23 10.27
C LEU A 502 9.93 7.66 11.03
N LYS A 503 9.76 8.25 12.22
CA LYS A 503 10.88 8.58 13.10
C LYS A 503 11.72 7.35 13.46
N GLN A 504 11.09 6.22 13.80
CA GLN A 504 11.82 4.98 14.09
C GLN A 504 12.64 4.49 12.89
N ILE A 505 12.12 4.61 11.66
CA ILE A 505 12.87 4.29 10.42
C ILE A 505 14.05 5.23 10.24
N VAL A 506 13.83 6.54 10.40
CA VAL A 506 14.85 7.57 10.25
C VAL A 506 15.97 7.38 11.29
N ASP A 507 15.62 7.11 12.55
CA ASP A 507 16.59 6.89 13.62
C ASP A 507 17.38 5.60 13.40
N PHE A 508 16.75 4.56 12.85
CA PHE A 508 17.48 3.37 12.40
C PHE A 508 18.46 3.72 11.27
N ALA A 509 18.02 4.45 10.23
CA ALA A 509 18.91 4.83 9.13
C ALA A 509 20.13 5.67 9.60
N LYS A 510 19.95 6.53 10.61
CA LYS A 510 21.04 7.30 11.23
C LYS A 510 22.10 6.40 11.87
N GLN A 511 21.67 5.35 12.58
CA GLN A 511 22.59 4.37 13.20
C GLN A 511 23.53 3.73 12.16
N PHE A 512 23.01 3.40 10.97
CA PHE A 512 23.80 2.82 9.88
C PHE A 512 24.71 3.83 9.19
N ALA A 513 24.30 5.10 9.14
CA ALA A 513 25.11 6.18 8.56
C ALA A 513 26.19 6.71 9.52
N GLY A 514 26.29 6.20 10.75
CA GLY A 514 27.22 6.71 11.77
C GLY A 514 26.91 8.15 12.19
N MET A 515 25.63 8.52 12.17
CA MET A 515 25.14 9.86 12.50
C MET A 515 24.66 9.97 13.94
#